data_AF-A0A077ZLJ5-F1
#
_entry.id   AF-A0A077ZLJ5-F1
#
_cell.length_a   1.000
_cell.length_b   1.000
_cell.length_c   1.000
_cell.angle_alpha   90.00
_cell.angle_beta   90.00
_cell.angle_gamma   90.00
#
_symmetry.space_group_name_H-M   'P 1'
#
loop_
_entity.id
_entity.type
_entity.pdbx_description
1 polymer ?
#
loop_
_entity_poly.entity_id
_entity_poly.type
_entity_poly.pdbx_seq_one_letter_code
_entity_poly.pdbx_strand_id
1 'polypeptide(L)'
;MRPHPDIENNEKYPLYIRQPRYLKTSPSLATVAHLTRYVVMRVQLDTDKAYRDSDDQLEASRRLGAVGIEEKARHCELFGLAGNNHLTLISGGSTTLEMIMNKYARRKTPIELYFRLPKHFLLPDSVKSLEDGSLSAADADLNDSA
;
A
#
# COMPACT_ATOMS: atom_id res chain seq x y z
N MET A 1 -12.26 -5.01 1.82
CA MET A 1 -11.07 -4.16 2.06
C MET A 1 -11.04 -3.06 1.03
N ARG A 2 -11.05 -1.79 1.44
CA ARG A 2 -10.98 -0.62 0.56
C ARG A 2 -9.58 0.01 0.65
N PRO A 3 -9.09 0.71 -0.37
CA PRO A 3 -7.93 1.59 -0.18
C PRO A 3 -8.29 2.68 0.84
N HIS A 4 -7.31 3.18 1.58
CA HIS A 4 -7.50 4.33 2.45
C HIS A 4 -7.99 5.54 1.61
N PRO A 5 -8.87 6.42 2.13
CA PRO A 5 -9.48 7.50 1.33
C PRO A 5 -8.50 8.46 0.61
N ASP A 6 -7.27 8.58 1.11
CA ASP A 6 -6.17 9.33 0.48
C ASP A 6 -5.63 8.68 -0.81
N ILE A 7 -5.84 7.37 -0.97
CA ILE A 7 -5.54 6.59 -2.18
C ILE A 7 -6.80 6.45 -3.03
N GLU A 8 -7.93 6.06 -2.43
CA GLU A 8 -9.18 5.75 -3.15
C GLU A 8 -9.64 6.91 -4.06
N ASN A 9 -9.55 8.15 -3.55
CA ASN A 9 -10.01 9.35 -4.24
C ASN A 9 -8.89 10.07 -5.04
N ASN A 10 -7.67 9.54 -5.06
CA ASN A 10 -6.54 10.21 -5.68
C ASN A 10 -6.26 9.64 -7.08
N GLU A 11 -6.72 10.35 -8.11
CA GLU A 11 -6.63 9.95 -9.53
C GLU A 11 -5.20 9.76 -10.05
N LYS A 12 -4.17 10.21 -9.31
CA LYS A 12 -2.77 9.90 -9.62
C LYS A 12 -2.47 8.40 -9.53
N TYR A 13 -3.24 7.65 -8.75
CA TYR A 13 -3.08 6.21 -8.63
C TYR A 13 -3.89 5.44 -9.69
N PRO A 14 -3.30 4.38 -10.29
CA PRO A 14 -4.02 3.50 -11.20
C PRO A 14 -5.31 2.94 -10.60
N LEU A 15 -6.31 2.71 -11.46
CA LEU A 15 -7.64 2.26 -11.03
C LEU A 15 -7.59 0.95 -10.21
N TYR A 16 -6.70 0.01 -10.55
CA TYR A 16 -6.56 -1.26 -9.82
C TYR A 16 -6.07 -1.09 -8.37
N ILE A 17 -5.41 0.04 -8.06
CA ILE A 17 -4.99 0.38 -6.69
C ILE A 17 -6.16 1.00 -5.92
N ARG A 18 -7.01 1.80 -6.62
CA ARG A 18 -8.14 2.54 -6.04
C ARG A 18 -9.40 1.70 -5.85
N GLN A 19 -9.42 0.46 -6.35
CA GLN A 19 -10.60 -0.39 -6.29
C GLN A 19 -10.73 -1.15 -4.97
N PRO A 20 -11.97 -1.27 -4.42
CA PRO A 20 -12.23 -2.12 -3.28
C PRO A 20 -12.06 -3.60 -3.65
N ARG A 21 -11.60 -4.38 -2.66
CA ARG A 21 -11.37 -5.82 -2.76
C ARG A 21 -12.34 -6.53 -1.83
N TYR A 22 -13.09 -7.50 -2.35
CA TYR A 22 -14.02 -8.34 -1.60
C TYR A 22 -13.39 -9.70 -1.36
N LEU A 23 -13.27 -10.10 -0.10
CA LEU A 23 -12.54 -11.30 0.31
C LEU A 23 -13.39 -12.15 1.24
N LYS A 24 -13.14 -13.45 1.22
CA LYS A 24 -13.59 -14.41 2.23
C LYS A 24 -12.36 -15.18 2.71
N THR A 25 -12.20 -15.30 4.02
CA THR A 25 -11.12 -16.06 4.65
C THR A 25 -11.53 -16.49 6.06
N SER A 26 -10.75 -17.37 6.69
CA SER A 26 -11.01 -17.83 8.05
C SER A 26 -10.72 -16.73 9.08
N PRO A 27 -11.69 -16.34 9.93
CA PRO A 27 -11.49 -15.32 10.97
C PRO A 27 -10.41 -15.68 11.99
N SER A 28 -10.31 -16.96 12.36
CA SER A 28 -9.39 -17.44 13.40
C SER A 28 -7.95 -17.66 12.91
N LEU A 29 -7.77 -17.87 11.59
CA LEU A 29 -6.44 -18.14 11.00
C LEU A 29 -5.85 -16.92 10.29
N ALA A 30 -6.69 -16.07 9.68
CA ALA A 30 -6.21 -14.87 9.01
C ALA A 30 -5.81 -13.82 10.04
N THR A 31 -4.63 -13.23 9.85
CA THR A 31 -4.11 -12.15 10.70
C THR A 31 -3.89 -10.89 9.88
N VAL A 32 -3.61 -9.77 10.55
CA VAL A 32 -3.19 -8.53 9.88
C VAL A 32 -2.05 -8.79 8.90
N ALA A 33 -1.02 -9.56 9.27
CA ALA A 33 0.10 -9.90 8.38
C ALA A 33 -0.36 -10.65 7.12
N HIS A 34 -1.31 -11.59 7.25
CA HIS A 34 -1.88 -12.28 6.10
C HIS A 34 -2.66 -11.33 5.18
N LEU A 35 -3.45 -10.43 5.77
CA LEU A 35 -4.25 -9.46 5.02
C LEU A 35 -3.40 -8.41 4.30
N THR A 36 -2.37 -7.87 4.95
CA THR A 36 -1.46 -6.89 4.33
C THR A 36 -0.64 -7.55 3.22
N ARG A 37 -0.14 -8.77 3.44
CA ARG A 37 0.53 -9.57 2.41
C ARG A 37 -0.38 -9.84 1.20
N TYR A 38 -1.63 -10.21 1.43
CA TYR A 38 -2.61 -10.38 0.35
C TYR A 38 -2.75 -9.11 -0.50
N VAL A 39 -2.89 -7.94 0.13
CA VAL A 39 -3.07 -6.66 -0.59
C VAL A 39 -1.88 -6.39 -1.50
N VAL A 40 -0.66 -6.52 -0.96
CA VAL A 40 0.59 -6.31 -1.71
C VAL A 40 0.68 -7.28 -2.88
N MET A 41 0.50 -8.58 -2.63
CA MET A 41 0.54 -9.60 -3.68
C MET A 41 -0.51 -9.34 -4.76
N ARG A 42 -1.71 -8.92 -4.37
CA ARG A 42 -2.77 -8.70 -5.35
C ARG A 42 -2.51 -7.46 -6.20
N VAL A 43 -2.00 -6.38 -5.61
CA VAL A 43 -1.57 -5.19 -6.36
C VAL A 43 -0.44 -5.50 -7.32
N GLN A 44 0.54 -6.33 -6.90
CA GLN A 44 1.57 -6.84 -7.80
C GLN A 44 0.97 -7.53 -9.02
N LEU A 45 0.09 -8.51 -8.80
CA LEU A 45 -0.55 -9.27 -9.89
C LEU A 45 -1.40 -8.39 -10.81
N ASP A 46 -2.14 -7.44 -10.24
CA ASP A 46 -2.94 -6.49 -11.02
C ASP A 46 -2.01 -5.57 -11.85
N THR A 47 -0.84 -5.22 -11.32
CA THR A 47 0.17 -4.42 -12.03
C THR A 47 0.82 -5.19 -13.16
N ASP A 48 1.29 -6.42 -12.89
CA ASP A 48 1.90 -7.30 -13.89
C ASP A 48 0.93 -7.56 -15.04
N LYS A 49 -0.37 -7.71 -14.73
CA LYS A 49 -1.43 -7.83 -15.74
C LYS A 49 -1.62 -6.56 -16.56
N ALA A 50 -1.54 -5.38 -15.93
CA ALA A 50 -1.73 -4.10 -16.61
C ALA A 50 -0.59 -3.78 -17.60
N TYR A 51 0.64 -4.23 -17.31
CA TYR A 51 1.82 -3.99 -18.14
C TYR A 51 2.24 -5.20 -18.97
N ARG A 52 1.49 -6.31 -18.96
CA ARG A 52 1.85 -7.56 -19.63
C ARG A 52 2.19 -7.40 -21.12
N ASP A 53 1.52 -6.48 -21.79
CA ASP A 53 1.66 -6.25 -23.23
C ASP A 53 2.32 -4.90 -23.56
N SER A 54 2.97 -4.27 -22.58
CA SER A 54 3.70 -3.01 -22.75
C SER A 54 5.20 -3.24 -22.67
N ASP A 55 5.98 -2.49 -23.46
CA ASP A 55 7.45 -2.46 -23.31
C ASP A 55 7.88 -2.04 -21.89
N ASP A 56 6.98 -1.38 -21.15
CA ASP A 56 7.13 -1.03 -19.74
C ASP A 56 7.06 -2.23 -18.78
N GLN A 57 6.80 -3.47 -19.23
CA GLN A 57 6.67 -4.64 -18.35
C GLN A 57 7.92 -4.90 -17.51
N LEU A 58 9.10 -4.81 -18.14
CA LEU A 58 10.37 -5.04 -17.46
C LEU A 58 10.62 -3.99 -16.38
N GLU A 59 10.21 -2.76 -16.67
CA GLU A 59 10.36 -1.63 -15.80
C GLU A 59 9.33 -1.68 -14.65
N ALA A 60 8.08 -2.02 -14.92
CA ALA A 60 7.06 -2.29 -13.90
C ALA A 60 7.46 -3.46 -12.97
N SER A 61 8.00 -4.54 -13.54
CA SER A 61 8.48 -5.71 -12.79
C SER A 61 9.69 -5.37 -11.91
N ARG A 62 10.62 -4.54 -12.41
CA ARG A 62 11.73 -4.03 -11.60
C ARG A 62 11.25 -3.09 -10.50
N ARG A 63 10.37 -2.14 -10.82
CA ARG A 63 9.81 -1.16 -9.87
C ARG A 63 9.08 -1.80 -8.70
N LEU A 64 8.29 -2.84 -8.99
CA LEU A 64 7.55 -3.53 -7.96
C LEU A 64 8.31 -4.73 -7.36
N GLY A 65 9.23 -5.35 -8.09
CA GLY A 65 10.06 -6.45 -7.60
C GLY A 65 11.29 -6.05 -6.79
N ALA A 66 11.74 -4.79 -6.87
CA ALA A 66 12.94 -4.32 -6.16
C ALA A 66 12.84 -4.49 -4.63
N VAL A 67 11.62 -4.41 -4.10
CA VAL A 67 11.35 -4.64 -2.68
C VAL A 67 10.47 -5.89 -2.58
N GLY A 68 10.99 -6.93 -1.92
CA GLY A 68 10.28 -8.20 -1.76
C GLY A 68 8.91 -8.02 -1.09
N ILE A 69 7.95 -8.87 -1.46
CA ILE A 69 6.56 -8.84 -0.97
C ILE A 69 6.49 -8.71 0.56
N GLU A 70 7.37 -9.39 1.29
CA GLU A 70 7.39 -9.33 2.76
C GLU A 70 7.71 -7.94 3.30
N GLU A 71 8.70 -7.27 2.70
CA GLU A 71 9.09 -5.92 3.13
C GLU A 71 7.98 -4.91 2.81
N LYS A 72 7.31 -5.10 1.67
CA LYS A 72 6.15 -4.30 1.33
C LYS A 72 4.98 -4.53 2.28
N ALA A 73 4.73 -5.79 2.63
CA ALA A 73 3.64 -6.19 3.51
C ALA A 73 3.83 -5.69 4.94
N ARG A 74 5.08 -5.58 5.42
CA ARG A 74 5.42 -4.99 6.73
C ARG A 74 5.06 -3.51 6.83
N HIS A 75 5.19 -2.77 5.74
CA HIS A 75 4.89 -1.34 5.70
C HIS A 75 3.46 -1.01 5.23
N CYS A 76 2.70 -2.02 4.79
CA CYS A 76 1.30 -1.87 4.44
C CYS A 76 0.47 -1.75 5.72
N GLU A 77 -0.29 -0.66 5.84
CA GLU A 77 -1.10 -0.36 7.01
C GLU A 77 -2.53 -0.88 6.82
N LEU A 78 -3.14 -1.40 7.88
CA LEU A 78 -4.53 -1.85 7.90
C LEU A 78 -5.33 -1.05 8.93
N PHE A 79 -6.52 -0.61 8.58
CA PHE A 79 -7.39 0.21 9.43
C PHE A 79 -8.77 -0.42 9.57
N GLY A 80 -9.36 -0.29 10.75
CA GLY A 80 -10.76 -0.58 11.02
C GLY A 80 -11.57 0.72 11.13
N LEU A 81 -12.86 0.68 10.74
CA LEU A 81 -13.77 1.80 10.88
C LEU A 81 -14.42 1.79 12.27
N ALA A 82 -13.92 2.61 13.19
CA ALA A 82 -14.47 2.76 14.54
C ALA A 82 -15.86 3.41 14.51
N GLY A 83 -16.67 3.22 15.57
CA GLY A 83 -18.07 3.68 15.73
C GLY A 83 -18.39 5.12 15.30
N ASN A 84 -17.42 6.00 15.48
CA ASN A 84 -17.45 7.43 15.17
C ASN A 84 -17.04 7.77 13.71
N ASN A 85 -16.94 6.75 12.84
CA ASN A 85 -16.47 6.85 11.46
C ASN A 85 -15.00 7.26 11.31
N HIS A 86 -14.20 7.17 12.37
CA HIS A 86 -12.75 7.35 12.28
C HIS A 86 -12.06 6.04 11.90
N LEU A 87 -11.11 6.12 10.97
CA LEU A 87 -10.22 5.01 10.64
C LEU A 87 -9.15 4.88 11.72
N THR A 88 -9.09 3.71 12.36
CA THR A 88 -8.13 3.40 13.41
C THR A 88 -7.14 2.36 12.90
N LEU A 89 -5.84 2.65 13.02
CA LEU A 89 -4.78 1.71 12.66
C LEU A 89 -4.90 0.44 13.51
N ILE A 90 -4.86 -0.72 12.84
CA ILE A 90 -4.88 -2.03 13.48
C ILE A 90 -3.43 -2.49 13.62
N SER A 91 -2.92 -2.39 14.84
CA SER A 91 -1.54 -2.77 15.16
C SER A 91 -1.40 -4.29 15.37
N GLY A 92 -0.18 -4.78 15.17
CA GLY A 92 0.21 -6.16 15.45
C GLY A 92 -0.08 -7.13 14.29
N GLY A 93 0.97 -7.63 13.65
CA GLY A 93 0.85 -8.60 12.54
C GLY A 93 0.15 -9.92 12.92
N SER A 94 0.14 -10.27 14.21
CA SER A 94 -0.51 -11.46 14.76
C SER A 94 -1.99 -11.27 15.12
N THR A 95 -2.51 -10.03 15.10
CA THR A 95 -3.92 -9.76 15.41
C THR A 95 -4.81 -10.49 14.40
N THR A 96 -5.69 -11.36 14.88
CA THR A 96 -6.55 -12.19 14.01
C THR A 96 -7.73 -11.38 13.48
N LEU A 97 -8.29 -11.81 12.34
CA LEU A 97 -9.51 -11.22 11.80
C LEU A 97 -10.68 -11.37 12.78
N GLU A 98 -10.74 -12.44 13.56
CA GLU A 98 -11.68 -12.60 14.66
C GLU A 98 -11.56 -11.48 15.72
N MET A 99 -10.34 -11.17 16.19
CA MET A 99 -10.11 -10.05 17.11
C MET A 99 -10.54 -8.71 16.51
N ILE A 100 -10.24 -8.50 15.22
CA ILE A 100 -10.64 -7.29 14.49
C ILE A 100 -12.17 -7.21 14.38
N MET A 101 -12.84 -8.32 14.05
CA MET A 101 -14.30 -8.41 13.98
C MET A 101 -14.95 -8.11 15.32
N ASN A 102 -14.47 -8.70 16.41
CA ASN A 102 -15.00 -8.44 17.75
C ASN A 102 -14.88 -6.96 18.16
N LYS A 103 -13.87 -6.24 17.66
CA LYS A 103 -13.63 -4.84 17.99
C LYS A 103 -14.36 -3.84 17.07
N TYR A 104 -14.43 -4.11 15.77
CA TYR A 104 -14.88 -3.14 14.77
C TYR A 104 -16.14 -3.53 14.00
N ALA A 105 -16.57 -4.79 14.01
CA ALA A 105 -17.75 -5.20 13.24
C ALA A 105 -19.02 -4.58 13.86
N ARG A 106 -19.73 -3.79 13.06
CA ARG A 106 -21.02 -3.22 13.44
C ARG A 106 -22.13 -4.08 12.84
N ARG A 107 -22.74 -4.98 13.62
CA ARG A 107 -23.87 -5.85 13.24
C ARG A 107 -23.45 -7.05 12.37
N LYS A 108 -24.46 -7.81 11.89
CA LYS A 108 -24.32 -8.98 11.00
C LYS A 108 -23.98 -8.59 9.55
N THR A 109 -23.08 -7.62 9.35
CA THR A 109 -22.61 -7.20 8.03
C THR A 109 -21.16 -7.61 7.81
N PRO A 110 -20.70 -7.78 6.56
CA PRO A 110 -19.28 -7.98 6.28
C PRO A 110 -18.46 -6.84 6.89
N ILE A 111 -17.32 -7.17 7.49
CA ILE A 111 -16.44 -6.16 8.06
C ILE A 111 -15.81 -5.29 6.97
N GLU A 112 -15.81 -3.98 7.22
CA GLU A 112 -15.12 -3.00 6.38
C GLU A 112 -13.75 -2.69 6.97
N LEU A 113 -12.72 -2.94 6.17
CA LEU A 113 -11.32 -2.66 6.48
C LEU A 113 -10.75 -1.78 5.39
N TYR A 114 -9.79 -0.93 5.76
CA TYR A 114 -9.09 -0.04 4.84
C TYR A 114 -7.60 -0.40 4.83
N PHE A 115 -6.94 -0.30 3.69
CA PHE A 115 -5.49 -0.52 3.58
C PHE A 115 -4.79 0.72 3.03
N ARG A 116 -3.59 1.01 3.53
CA ARG A 116 -2.71 2.02 2.91
C ARG A 116 -1.41 1.35 2.50
N LEU A 117 -1.09 1.46 1.21
CA LEU A 117 0.19 1.04 0.67
C LEU A 117 1.20 2.19 0.83
N PRO A 118 2.46 1.89 1.14
CA PRO A 118 3.51 2.91 1.21
C PRO A 118 3.62 3.70 -0.10
N LYS A 119 3.70 5.03 0.01
CA LYS A 119 3.74 5.95 -1.14
C LYS A 119 4.82 5.57 -2.16
N HIS A 120 5.99 5.14 -1.69
CA HIS A 120 7.12 4.74 -2.53
C HIS A 120 6.89 3.43 -3.31
N PHE A 121 5.84 2.66 -3.00
CA PHE A 121 5.41 1.54 -3.84
C PHE A 121 4.37 1.94 -4.88
N LEU A 122 3.73 3.10 -4.70
CA LEU A 122 2.61 3.56 -5.53
C LEU A 122 3.04 4.54 -6.61
N LEU A 123 4.15 5.25 -6.41
CA LEU A 123 4.67 6.26 -7.33
C LEU A 123 6.14 5.97 -7.65
N PRO A 124 6.59 6.17 -8.91
CA PRO A 124 8.00 6.09 -9.26
C PRO A 124 8.81 7.11 -8.43
N ASP A 125 10.10 6.81 -8.19
CA ASP A 125 11.03 7.63 -7.39
C ASP A 125 11.11 9.12 -7.82
N SER A 126 10.55 9.47 -8.98
CA SER A 126 10.36 10.84 -9.46
C SER A 126 9.55 11.76 -8.55
N VAL A 127 8.87 11.25 -7.52
CA VAL A 127 8.10 12.10 -6.57
C VAL A 127 8.84 12.35 -5.25
N LYS A 128 10.04 11.78 -5.05
CA LYS A 128 10.86 12.06 -3.85
C LYS A 128 11.49 13.47 -3.84
N SER A 129 11.39 14.25 -4.92
CA SER A 129 12.08 15.53 -5.04
C SER A 129 11.28 16.77 -4.64
N LEU A 130 10.05 16.65 -4.12
CA LEU A 130 9.22 17.83 -3.82
C LEU A 130 8.94 18.12 -2.34
N GLU A 131 9.27 17.23 -1.41
CA GLU A 131 8.87 17.41 0.01
C GLU A 131 10.02 17.38 1.03
N ASP A 132 11.27 17.11 0.63
CA ASP A 132 12.43 17.07 1.54
C ASP A 132 13.47 18.17 1.23
N GLY A 133 13.66 19.11 2.17
CA GLY A 133 14.91 19.85 2.46
C GLY A 133 15.51 20.71 1.34
N SER A 134 15.34 22.04 1.30
CA SER A 134 16.04 22.99 2.18
C SER A 134 17.43 22.51 2.67
N LEU A 135 18.47 23.31 2.39
CA LEU A 135 19.92 23.15 2.73
C LEU A 135 20.66 22.27 1.70
N SER A 136 21.73 22.67 1.00
CA SER A 136 22.76 23.68 1.23
C SER A 136 23.46 23.96 -0.11
N ALA A 137 23.67 25.24 -0.43
CA ALA A 137 24.59 25.68 -1.46
C ALA A 137 26.02 25.62 -0.90
N ALA A 138 26.91 24.89 -1.57
CA ALA A 138 28.37 25.09 -1.62
C ALA A 138 28.98 23.76 -2.08
N ASP A 139 29.47 23.74 -3.32
CA ASP A 139 30.77 23.15 -3.66
C ASP A 139 31.07 23.59 -5.08
N ALA A 140 31.65 24.79 -5.13
CA ALA A 140 32.40 25.28 -6.25
C ALA A 140 33.82 24.72 -6.15
N ASP A 141 34.28 24.03 -7.18
CA ASP A 141 35.69 23.84 -7.56
C ASP A 141 35.63 23.26 -9.00
N LEU A 142 35.82 24.01 -10.10
CA LEU A 142 37.04 24.66 -10.61
C LEU A 142 38.27 23.75 -10.63
N ASN A 143 38.40 22.92 -11.67
CA ASN A 143 39.61 22.66 -12.47
C ASN A 143 39.29 21.50 -13.44
N ASP A 144 39.73 21.42 -14.69
CA ASP A 144 40.82 22.11 -15.39
C ASP A 144 40.52 21.99 -16.90
N SER A 145 40.95 22.99 -17.68
CA SER A 145 40.78 23.06 -19.13
C SER A 145 42.10 22.72 -19.84
N ALA A 146 42.05 21.85 -20.84
CA ALA A 146 42.88 21.91 -22.06
C ALA A 146 42.26 21.01 -23.14
#